data_AF-A0A496L6G6-F1
#
_entry.id   AF-A0A496L6G6-F1
#
_cell.length_a   1.000
_cell.length_b   1.000
_cell.length_c   1.000
_cell.angle_alpha   90.00
_cell.angle_beta   90.00
_cell.angle_gamma   90.00
#
_symmetry.space_group_name_H-M   'P 1'
#
loop_
_entity.id
_entity.type
_entity.pdbx_description
1 polymer ?
#
loop_
_entity_poly.entity_id
_entity_poly.type
_entity_poly.pdbx_seq_one_letter_code
_entity_poly.pdbx_strand_id
1 'polypeptide(L)'
;MADNNTNLIGEVKDYLRTEIDILKLNLLEKTARILTIVMGVIIAAVLSIIAIAYFSFMLFDMFKGITGSVFWATVITILLFIALSVAVFMLSEKLFLNFFVRKIYNIFFDGENKNDTADDRQENTPTIKDDETSD
;
A
#
# COMPACT_ATOMS: atom_id res chain seq x y z
N MET A 1 40.02 -21.01 -37.23
CA MET A 1 39.08 -19.93 -36.89
C MET A 1 37.89 -20.44 -36.07
N ALA A 2 38.06 -21.46 -35.22
CA ALA A 2 36.97 -22.04 -34.40
C ALA A 2 37.05 -21.63 -32.91
N ASP A 3 38.21 -21.14 -32.45
CA ASP A 3 38.47 -20.88 -31.02
C ASP A 3 37.88 -19.56 -30.49
N ASN A 4 37.48 -18.64 -31.36
CA ASN A 4 36.88 -17.36 -30.97
C ASN A 4 35.39 -17.48 -30.61
N ASN A 5 34.64 -18.32 -31.34
CA ASN A 5 33.21 -18.51 -31.12
C ASN A 5 32.93 -19.22 -29.78
N THR A 6 33.80 -20.12 -29.35
CA THR A 6 33.66 -20.84 -28.07
C THR A 6 33.85 -19.93 -26.86
N ASN A 7 34.75 -18.93 -26.97
CA ASN A 7 34.98 -17.93 -25.91
C ASN A 7 33.81 -16.94 -25.80
N LEU A 8 33.26 -16.48 -26.92
CA LEU A 8 32.08 -15.59 -26.96
C LEU A 8 30.83 -16.28 -26.38
N ILE A 9 30.63 -17.56 -26.67
CA ILE A 9 29.53 -18.35 -26.09
C ILE A 9 29.71 -18.53 -24.58
N GLY A 10 30.95 -18.65 -24.09
CA GLY A 10 31.26 -18.71 -22.66
C GLY A 10 30.96 -17.40 -21.91
N GLU A 11 31.38 -16.27 -22.47
CA GLU A 11 31.13 -14.94 -21.90
C GLU A 11 29.64 -14.57 -21.89
N VAL A 12 28.92 -14.82 -23.00
CA VAL A 12 27.47 -14.58 -23.08
C VAL A 12 26.72 -15.46 -22.08
N LYS A 13 27.14 -16.71 -21.91
CA LYS A 13 26.53 -17.64 -20.95
C LYS A 13 26.74 -17.18 -19.50
N ASP A 14 27.92 -16.66 -19.15
CA ASP A 14 28.16 -16.11 -17.82
C ASP A 14 27.36 -14.83 -17.58
N TYR A 15 27.25 -13.96 -18.59
CA TYR A 15 26.42 -12.76 -18.52
C TYR A 15 24.93 -13.08 -18.28
N LEU A 16 24.38 -14.03 -19.05
CA LEU A 16 23.01 -14.51 -18.85
C LEU A 16 22.83 -15.14 -17.47
N ARG A 17 23.83 -15.85 -16.96
CA ARG A 17 23.77 -16.49 -15.65
C ARG A 17 23.69 -15.45 -14.53
N THR A 18 24.49 -14.39 -14.63
CA THR A 18 24.46 -13.27 -13.70
C THR A 18 23.15 -12.48 -13.78
N GLU A 19 22.62 -12.20 -14.97
CA GLU A 19 21.31 -11.56 -15.13
C GLU A 19 20.18 -12.41 -14.53
N ILE A 20 20.19 -13.72 -14.75
CA ILE A 20 19.19 -14.65 -14.19
C ILE A 20 19.26 -14.65 -12.66
N ASP A 21 20.45 -14.63 -12.08
CA ASP A 21 20.60 -14.59 -10.62
C ASP A 21 20.13 -13.26 -10.03
N ILE A 22 20.39 -12.13 -10.71
CA ILE A 22 19.85 -10.81 -10.33
C ILE A 22 18.32 -10.78 -10.43
N LEU A 23 17.74 -11.33 -11.50
CA LEU A 23 16.30 -11.47 -11.67
C LEU A 23 15.66 -12.33 -10.57
N LYS A 24 16.27 -13.48 -10.25
CA LYS A 24 15.82 -14.32 -9.14
C LYS A 24 15.86 -13.58 -7.81
N LEU A 25 16.93 -12.83 -7.55
CA LEU A 25 17.07 -12.05 -6.32
C LEU A 25 15.97 -10.97 -6.22
N ASN A 26 15.74 -10.23 -7.31
CA ASN A 26 14.73 -9.17 -7.35
C ASN A 26 13.30 -9.72 -7.21
N LEU A 27 13.01 -10.86 -7.84
CA LEU A 27 11.74 -11.57 -7.68
C LEU A 27 11.55 -12.08 -6.25
N LEU A 28 12.60 -12.61 -5.63
CA LEU A 28 12.58 -13.07 -4.25
C LEU A 28 12.33 -11.92 -3.28
N GLU A 29 12.99 -10.78 -3.47
CA GLU A 29 12.79 -9.59 -2.66
C GLU A 29 11.35 -9.05 -2.77
N LYS A 30 10.83 -8.90 -3.99
CA LYS A 30 9.44 -8.47 -4.22
C LYS A 30 8.43 -9.43 -3.60
N THR A 31 8.67 -10.73 -3.70
CA THR A 31 7.81 -11.76 -3.11
C THR A 31 7.83 -11.70 -1.58
N ALA A 32 9.01 -11.57 -0.96
CA ALA A 32 9.15 -11.42 0.47
C ALA A 32 8.46 -10.13 0.98
N ARG A 33 8.56 -9.04 0.23
CA ARG A 33 7.90 -7.76 0.56
C ARG A 33 6.38 -7.87 0.50
N ILE A 34 5.82 -8.56 -0.50
CA ILE A 34 4.39 -8.86 -0.57
C ILE A 34 3.95 -9.70 0.64
N LEU A 35 4.73 -10.71 1.00
CA LEU A 35 4.42 -11.62 2.10
C LEU A 35 4.36 -10.88 3.43
N THR A 36 5.31 -9.97 3.69
CA THR A 36 5.31 -9.12 4.88
C THR A 36 4.07 -8.24 4.95
N ILE A 37 3.63 -7.66 3.82
CA ILE A 37 2.43 -6.82 3.78
C ILE A 37 1.17 -7.65 4.01
N VAL A 38 1.06 -8.82 3.39
CA VAL A 38 -0.05 -9.75 3.60
C VAL A 38 -0.13 -10.15 5.07
N MET A 39 1.00 -10.50 5.69
CA MET A 39 1.02 -10.81 7.12
C MET A 39 0.62 -9.62 7.99
N GLY A 40 1.09 -8.42 7.68
CA GLY A 40 0.68 -7.20 8.38
C GLY A 40 -0.83 -6.97 8.30
N VAL A 41 -1.44 -7.18 7.13
CA VAL A 41 -2.89 -7.05 6.93
C VAL A 41 -3.65 -8.13 7.72
N ILE A 42 -3.17 -9.38 7.73
CA ILE A 42 -3.80 -10.46 8.49
C ILE A 42 -3.77 -10.14 9.99
N ILE A 43 -2.62 -9.74 10.52
CA ILE A 43 -2.48 -9.37 11.93
C ILE A 43 -3.42 -8.22 12.27
N ALA A 44 -3.42 -7.15 11.46
CA ALA A 44 -4.33 -6.02 11.65
C ALA A 44 -5.81 -6.43 11.61
N ALA A 45 -6.19 -7.33 10.70
CA ALA A 45 -7.55 -7.85 10.61
C ALA A 45 -7.94 -8.63 11.88
N VAL A 46 -7.06 -9.50 12.39
CA VAL A 46 -7.29 -10.25 13.63
C VAL A 46 -7.46 -9.31 14.81
N LEU A 47 -6.57 -8.32 14.98
CA LEU A 47 -6.71 -7.31 16.04
C LEU A 47 -8.01 -6.50 15.90
N SER A 48 -8.39 -6.14 14.67
CA SER A 48 -9.62 -5.40 14.40
C SER A 48 -10.86 -6.21 14.79
N ILE A 49 -10.91 -7.52 14.46
CA ILE A 49 -12.02 -8.40 14.85
C ILE A 49 -12.15 -8.45 16.38
N ILE A 50 -11.03 -8.61 17.08
CA ILE A 50 -11.02 -8.65 18.55
C ILE A 50 -11.51 -7.31 19.10
N ALA A 51 -11.00 -6.18 18.60
CA ALA A 51 -11.41 -4.85 19.02
C ALA A 51 -12.91 -4.60 18.79
N ILE A 52 -13.44 -4.96 17.62
CA ILE A 52 -14.86 -4.84 17.28
C ILE A 52 -15.71 -5.70 18.21
N ALA A 53 -15.28 -6.92 18.53
CA ALA A 53 -16.00 -7.79 19.45
C ALA A 53 -16.11 -7.16 20.84
N TYR A 54 -15.00 -6.70 21.42
CA TYR A 54 -15.02 -6.02 22.73
C TYR A 54 -15.83 -4.72 22.70
N PHE A 55 -15.73 -3.95 21.63
CA PHE A 55 -16.51 -2.73 21.44
C PHE A 55 -18.02 -3.04 21.40
N SER A 56 -18.42 -4.13 20.75
CA SER A 56 -19.81 -4.59 20.70
C SER A 56 -20.36 -4.88 22.09
N PHE A 57 -19.60 -5.62 22.92
CA PHE A 57 -19.98 -5.93 24.29
C PHE A 57 -20.12 -4.67 25.15
N MET A 58 -19.17 -3.73 25.02
CA MET A 58 -19.20 -2.47 25.75
C MET A 58 -20.44 -1.63 25.39
N LEU A 59 -20.75 -1.51 24.09
CA LEU A 59 -21.94 -0.79 23.62
C LEU A 59 -23.23 -1.40 24.15
N PHE A 60 -23.33 -2.73 24.10
CA PHE A 60 -24.47 -3.46 24.62
C PHE A 60 -24.69 -3.21 26.11
N ASP A 61 -23.63 -3.26 26.92
CA ASP A 61 -23.73 -3.02 28.36
C ASP A 61 -24.09 -1.56 28.67
N MET A 62 -23.58 -0.61 27.90
CA MET A 62 -23.95 0.82 28.00
C MET A 62 -25.45 1.03 27.71
N PHE A 63 -25.98 0.42 26.64
CA PHE A 63 -27.41 0.50 26.34
C PHE A 63 -28.27 -0.20 27.38
N LYS A 64 -27.83 -1.35 27.91
CA LYS A 64 -28.50 -2.04 29.02
C LYS A 64 -28.60 -1.13 30.26
N GLY A 65 -27.53 -0.40 30.58
CA GLY A 65 -27.50 0.55 31.69
C GLY A 65 -28.45 1.74 31.52
N ILE A 66 -28.59 2.25 30.29
CA ILE A 66 -29.46 3.40 29.99
C ILE A 66 -30.94 2.99 29.95
N THR A 67 -31.27 1.87 29.31
CA THR A 67 -32.67 1.50 29.08
C THR A 67 -33.26 0.67 30.23
N GLY A 68 -32.42 0.15 31.13
CA GLY A 68 -32.83 -0.70 32.27
C GLY A 68 -33.47 -2.04 31.86
N SER A 69 -33.53 -2.34 30.56
CA SER A 69 -34.17 -3.52 29.99
C SER A 69 -33.28 -4.11 28.90
N VAL A 70 -33.02 -5.42 29.03
CA VAL A 70 -32.22 -6.20 28.08
C VAL A 70 -32.86 -6.21 26.69
N PHE A 71 -34.19 -6.22 26.62
CA PHE A 71 -34.92 -6.28 25.34
C PHE A 71 -34.68 -5.04 24.48
N TRP A 72 -34.89 -3.85 25.05
CA TRP A 72 -34.71 -2.60 24.32
C TRP A 72 -33.25 -2.31 23.98
N ALA A 73 -32.33 -2.64 24.88
CA ALA A 73 -30.90 -2.55 24.62
C ALA A 73 -30.49 -3.41 23.41
N THR A 74 -31.04 -4.62 23.30
CA THR A 74 -30.78 -5.52 22.17
C THR A 74 -31.29 -4.92 20.86
N VAL A 75 -32.52 -4.40 20.83
CA VAL A 75 -33.12 -3.80 19.62
C VAL A 75 -32.29 -2.60 19.13
N ILE A 76 -31.90 -1.71 20.04
CA ILE A 76 -31.09 -0.53 19.71
C ILE A 76 -29.71 -0.94 19.21
N THR A 77 -29.08 -1.93 19.85
CA THR A 77 -27.76 -2.42 19.44
C THR A 77 -27.79 -3.05 18.05
N ILE A 78 -28.82 -3.84 17.73
CA ILE A 78 -29.01 -4.43 16.39
C ILE A 78 -29.20 -3.33 15.34
N LEU A 79 -30.05 -2.34 15.62
CA LEU A 79 -30.31 -1.23 14.71
C LEU A 79 -29.03 -0.44 14.42
N LEU A 80 -28.23 -0.18 15.46
CA LEU A 80 -26.94 0.49 15.34
C LEU A 80 -25.95 -0.34 14.50
N PHE A 81 -25.89 -1.65 14.71
CA PHE A 81 -25.00 -2.54 13.95
C PHE A 81 -25.34 -2.58 12.46
N ILE A 82 -26.64 -2.53 12.12
CA ILE A 82 -27.08 -2.43 10.72
C ILE A 82 -26.59 -1.11 10.10
N ALA A 83 -26.77 0.01 10.79
CA ALA A 83 -26.28 1.30 10.32
C ALA A 83 -24.75 1.32 10.15
N LEU A 84 -24.03 0.73 11.11
CA LEU A 84 -22.57 0.60 11.05
C LEU A 84 -22.13 -0.26 9.87
N SER A 85 -22.83 -1.36 9.60
CA SER A 85 -22.55 -2.27 8.49
C SER A 85 -22.65 -1.56 7.13
N VAL A 86 -23.69 -0.73 6.94
CA VAL A 86 -23.84 0.09 5.73
C VAL A 86 -22.71 1.10 5.59
N ALA A 87 -22.33 1.77 6.68
CA ALA A 87 -21.23 2.73 6.66
C ALA A 87 -19.88 2.07 6.31
N VAL A 88 -19.60 0.89 6.89
CA VAL A 88 -18.41 0.10 6.57
C VAL A 88 -18.44 -0.35 5.12
N PHE A 89 -19.59 -0.76 4.58
CA PHE A 89 -19.72 -1.17 3.19
C PHE A 89 -19.34 -0.06 2.21
N MET A 90 -19.87 1.17 2.38
CA MET A 90 -19.49 2.33 1.56
C MET A 90 -18.01 2.68 1.69
N LEU A 91 -17.45 2.60 2.91
CA LEU A 91 -16.05 2.93 3.14
C LEU A 91 -15.10 1.85 2.58
N SER A 92 -15.56 0.58 2.55
CA SER A 92 -14.75 -0.55 2.09
C SER A 92 -14.37 -0.43 0.63
N GLU A 93 -15.28 0.05 -0.21
CA GLU A 93 -15.06 0.21 -1.65
C GLU A 93 -13.94 1.24 -1.93
N LYS A 94 -13.89 2.32 -1.15
CA LYS A 94 -12.90 3.39 -1.33
C LYS A 94 -11.55 3.11 -0.66
N LEU A 95 -11.55 2.44 0.50
CA LEU A 95 -10.32 2.19 1.26
C LEU A 95 -9.56 0.94 0.78
N PHE A 96 -10.22 -0.20 0.58
CA PHE A 96 -9.51 -1.44 0.29
C PHE A 96 -8.90 -1.45 -1.11
N LEU A 97 -9.67 -1.06 -2.13
CA LEU A 97 -9.18 -1.02 -3.51
C LEU A 97 -8.01 -0.05 -3.67
N ASN A 98 -8.17 1.20 -3.20
CA ASN A 98 -7.14 2.22 -3.38
C ASN A 98 -5.86 1.91 -2.57
N PHE A 99 -6.00 1.35 -1.36
CA PHE A 99 -4.85 0.95 -0.55
C PHE A 99 -4.12 -0.26 -1.17
N PHE A 100 -4.83 -1.31 -1.57
CA PHE A 100 -4.21 -2.49 -2.17
C PHE A 100 -3.55 -2.16 -3.50
N VAL A 101 -4.24 -1.45 -4.40
CA VAL A 101 -3.69 -1.10 -5.71
C VAL A 101 -2.45 -0.23 -5.55
N ARG A 102 -2.49 0.81 -4.72
CA ARG A 102 -1.32 1.69 -4.50
C ARG A 102 -0.15 0.95 -3.87
N LYS A 103 -0.42 0.01 -2.96
CA LYS A 103 0.64 -0.74 -2.25
C LYS A 103 1.25 -1.83 -3.12
N ILE A 104 0.44 -2.53 -3.92
CA ILE A 104 0.90 -3.50 -4.93
C ILE A 104 1.68 -2.77 -6.02
N TYR A 105 1.15 -1.65 -6.55
CA TYR A 105 1.85 -0.82 -7.53
C TYR A 105 3.22 -0.41 -7.00
N ASN A 106 3.32 0.07 -5.76
CA ASN A 106 4.61 0.43 -5.18
C ASN A 106 5.54 -0.80 -5.10
N ILE A 107 5.10 -1.97 -4.65
CA ILE A 107 6.03 -3.13 -4.58
C ILE A 107 6.51 -3.59 -5.98
N PHE A 108 5.63 -3.53 -6.99
CA PHE A 108 5.97 -3.96 -8.34
C PHE A 108 6.81 -2.94 -9.12
N PHE A 109 6.56 -1.63 -8.95
CA PHE A 109 7.18 -0.56 -9.75
C PHE A 109 8.25 0.27 -9.01
N ASP A 110 8.39 0.18 -7.68
CA ASP A 110 9.43 0.86 -6.89
C ASP A 110 10.84 0.25 -7.06
N GLY A 111 10.97 -0.70 -8.00
CA GLY A 111 12.26 -1.21 -8.48
C GLY A 111 12.80 -0.53 -9.75
N GLU A 112 12.03 0.37 -10.38
CA GLU A 112 12.46 1.11 -11.59
C GLU A 112 12.76 2.59 -11.34
N ASN A 113 12.41 3.15 -10.17
CA ASN A 113 12.59 4.58 -9.88
C ASN A 113 13.56 4.81 -8.73
N LYS A 114 14.83 4.46 -8.95
CA LYS A 114 15.96 5.04 -8.23
C LYS A 114 16.96 5.62 -9.21
N ASN A 115 16.49 6.49 -10.10
CA ASN A 115 17.33 7.40 -10.90
C ASN A 115 16.67 8.75 -11.18
N ASP A 116 15.63 9.14 -10.44
CA ASP A 116 15.23 10.55 -10.38
C ASP A 116 15.68 11.10 -9.02
N THR A 117 16.98 11.35 -8.99
CA THR A 117 17.70 12.20 -8.07
C THR A 117 16.82 13.33 -7.58
N ALA A 118 16.66 13.39 -6.25
CA ALA A 118 16.42 14.64 -5.58
C ALA A 118 17.57 15.60 -5.93
N ASP A 119 17.24 16.68 -6.61
CA ASP A 119 17.81 18.03 -6.51
C ASP A 119 17.89 18.69 -7.88
N ASP A 120 17.05 19.70 -8.11
CA ASP A 120 17.56 20.94 -8.66
C ASP A 120 16.60 22.07 -8.30
N ARG A 121 17.01 22.83 -7.26
CA ARG A 121 17.06 24.28 -7.26
C ARG A 121 15.76 25.02 -7.68
N GLN A 122 15.05 25.53 -6.66
CA GLN A 122 14.41 26.85 -6.80
C GLN A 122 15.52 27.90 -7.00
N GLU A 123 16.05 27.98 -8.22
CA GLU A 123 16.90 29.06 -8.68
C GLU A 123 16.00 30.24 -9.04
N ASN A 124 15.94 31.20 -8.11
CA ASN A 124 15.90 32.64 -8.36
C ASN A 124 15.58 33.05 -9.82
N THR A 125 14.35 33.46 -10.09
CA THR A 125 13.99 34.17 -11.33
C THR A 125 14.77 35.48 -11.42
N PRO A 126 15.68 35.66 -12.41
CA PRO A 126 16.22 36.96 -12.71
C PRO A 126 15.19 37.71 -13.57
N THR A 127 14.37 38.57 -12.96
CA THR A 127 13.61 39.57 -13.71
C THR A 127 14.50 40.76 -14.02
N ILE A 128 15.13 40.73 -15.20
CA ILE A 128 15.76 41.86 -15.91
C ILE A 128 15.58 41.51 -17.40
N LYS A 129 15.02 42.30 -18.32
CA LYS A 129 14.47 43.67 -18.40
C LYS A 129 13.87 43.73 -19.81
N ASP A 130 12.72 44.37 -19.97
CA ASP A 130 12.27 44.93 -21.25
C ASP A 130 11.77 46.33 -20.89
N ASP A 131 12.64 47.34 -20.82
CA ASP A 131 12.81 48.34 -21.89
C ASP A 131 11.73 48.31 -22.98
N GLU A 132 10.63 49.00 -22.73
CA GLU A 132 9.98 49.82 -23.76
C GLU A 132 10.13 51.29 -23.38
N THR A 133 11.04 51.93 -24.10
CA THR A 133 11.16 53.38 -24.28
C THR A 133 9.94 53.89 -25.05
N SER A 134 9.28 54.95 -24.56
CA SER A 134 8.98 56.20 -25.31
C SER A 134 7.74 56.95 -24.78
N ASP A 135 7.99 58.23 -24.52
CA ASP A 135 7.10 59.41 -24.42
C ASP A 135 6.20 59.60 -23.18
#